data_AF-A0A3P6RPC2-F1
#
_entry.id   AF-A0A3P6RPC2-F1
#
_cell.length_a   1.000
_cell.length_b   1.000
_cell.length_c   1.000
_cell.angle_alpha   90.00
_cell.angle_beta   90.00
_cell.angle_gamma   90.00
#
_symmetry.space_group_name_H-M   'P 1'
#
loop_
_entity.id
_entity.type
_entity.pdbx_description
1 polymer ?
#
loop_
_entity_poly.entity_id
_entity_poly.type
_entity_poly.pdbx_seq_one_letter_code
_entity_poly.pdbx_strand_id
1 'polypeptide(L)'
;MLSEEDQLELYQSRGDYVSACLYLLDIFRGRINAEKDFKEHLSQYLSEHLRHLVDLAMDGCKEGKVSELVAHYKVMRRMLQAYISILLTVSIGTKSFHCLVERDVISRAIFLESLDEFVLDGSLESPPPALVSEYLSHLASEGHFSQLQASVVRFPIECIDIHYVMSTCKQNGLYDGIIYVMNKAFGDYLSPLEEMLSDVSSFASHEVLSDAEVERGNRLLLYLHCCLTGHSYPYGTLPPELSHSIPEEVYRCITSLKGKDGTSTTANYPYLRLLLLFDAQQVFHDFYICFGSHSQSRCHILACIVSSNIFISPGSLKAASPSNW
;
A
#
# COMPACT_ATOMS: atom_id res chain seq x y z
N MET A 1 -9.14 9.26 47.26
CA MET A 1 -9.07 8.78 45.86
C MET A 1 -9.12 7.28 45.94
N LEU A 2 -9.90 6.61 45.08
CA LEU A 2 -9.81 5.15 44.93
C LEU A 2 -8.38 4.79 44.53
N SER A 3 -7.85 3.67 45.01
CA SER A 3 -6.55 3.18 44.52
C SER A 3 -6.69 2.74 43.06
N GLU A 4 -5.56 2.68 42.34
CA GLU A 4 -5.52 2.23 40.96
C GLU A 4 -6.02 0.79 40.81
N GLU A 5 -5.78 -0.05 41.82
CA GLU A 5 -6.27 -1.43 41.91
C GLU A 5 -7.79 -1.47 42.17
N ASP A 6 -8.31 -0.64 43.08
CA ASP A 6 -9.76 -0.55 43.33
C ASP A 6 -10.53 -0.11 42.07
N GLN A 7 -9.91 0.76 41.27
CA GLN A 7 -10.52 1.26 40.04
C GLN A 7 -10.52 0.20 38.92
N LEU A 8 -9.50 -0.66 38.86
CA LEU A 8 -9.47 -1.83 37.98
C LEU A 8 -10.52 -2.88 38.39
N GLU A 9 -10.61 -3.20 39.68
CA GLU A 9 -11.64 -4.12 40.20
C GLU A 9 -13.06 -3.62 39.89
N LEU A 10 -13.26 -2.29 39.90
CA LEU A 10 -14.54 -1.68 39.55
C LEU A 10 -14.90 -1.85 38.07
N TYR A 11 -13.92 -1.85 37.17
CA TYR A 11 -14.15 -2.18 35.76
C TYR A 11 -14.40 -3.67 35.54
N GLN A 12 -13.66 -4.54 36.24
CA GLN A 12 -13.83 -6.00 36.17
C GLN A 12 -15.20 -6.43 36.69
N SER A 13 -15.66 -5.87 37.82
CA SER A 13 -16.99 -6.17 38.39
C SER A 13 -18.15 -5.74 37.49
N ARG A 14 -17.92 -4.79 36.58
CA ARG A 14 -18.89 -4.36 35.56
C ARG A 14 -18.78 -5.15 34.24
N GLY A 15 -17.75 -5.98 34.09
CA GLY A 15 -17.44 -6.68 32.84
C GLY A 15 -16.95 -5.75 31.72
N ASP A 16 -16.55 -4.51 32.02
CA ASP A 16 -16.07 -3.55 31.03
C ASP A 16 -14.54 -3.59 30.92
N TYR A 17 -14.05 -4.67 30.32
CA TYR A 17 -12.61 -4.91 30.13
C TYR A 17 -11.98 -3.95 29.11
N VAL A 18 -12.76 -3.37 28.20
CA VAL A 18 -12.27 -2.36 27.25
C VAL A 18 -11.88 -1.09 28.01
N SER A 19 -12.75 -0.62 28.90
CA SER A 19 -12.48 0.55 29.73
C SER A 19 -11.35 0.31 30.74
N ALA A 20 -11.22 -0.91 31.27
CA ALA A 20 -10.05 -1.31 32.07
C ALA A 20 -8.74 -1.16 31.28
N CYS A 21 -8.69 -1.66 30.04
CA CYS A 21 -7.50 -1.56 29.20
C CYS A 21 -7.19 -0.12 28.77
N LEU A 22 -8.21 0.69 28.46
CA LEU A 22 -8.04 2.12 28.15
C LEU A 22 -7.54 2.93 29.36
N TYR A 23 -8.01 2.61 30.57
CA TYR A 23 -7.53 3.21 31.81
C TYR A 23 -6.04 2.92 32.02
N LEU A 24 -5.62 1.65 31.87
CA LEU A 24 -4.21 1.25 31.91
C LEU A 24 -3.38 1.97 30.83
N LEU A 25 -3.95 2.15 29.64
CA LEU A 25 -3.32 2.90 28.54
C LEU A 25 -3.10 4.37 28.88
N ASP A 26 -4.08 5.03 29.50
CA ASP A 26 -3.98 6.44 29.87
C ASP A 26 -2.95 6.66 30.99
N ILE A 27 -2.77 5.68 31.88
CA ILE A 27 -1.66 5.66 32.84
C ILE A 27 -0.32 5.49 32.09
N PHE A 28 -0.24 4.55 31.13
CA PHE A 28 0.97 4.32 30.33
C PHE A 28 1.38 5.55 29.53
N ARG A 29 0.43 6.29 28.96
CA ARG A 29 0.64 7.57 28.24
C ARG A 29 0.95 8.74 29.18
N GLY A 30 0.92 8.54 30.50
CA GLY A 30 1.15 9.59 31.49
C GLY A 30 0.04 10.64 31.59
N ARG A 31 -1.14 10.36 31.02
CA ARG A 31 -2.33 11.24 31.18
C ARG A 31 -2.90 11.13 32.59
N ILE A 32 -2.73 9.96 33.22
CA ILE A 32 -3.13 9.68 34.59
C ILE A 32 -1.86 9.39 35.40
N ASN A 33 -1.69 10.11 36.50
CA ASN A 33 -0.57 9.87 37.42
C ASN A 33 -0.90 8.69 38.32
N ALA A 34 -0.14 7.62 38.18
CA ALA A 34 -0.16 6.46 39.07
C ALA A 34 1.14 6.35 39.89
N GLU A 35 1.07 5.57 40.97
CA GLU A 35 2.22 5.21 41.80
C GLU A 35 3.36 4.56 41.01
N LYS A 36 4.60 4.74 41.46
CA LYS A 36 5.80 4.22 40.78
C LYS A 36 5.81 2.69 40.72
N ASP A 37 5.41 2.02 41.80
CA ASP A 37 5.40 0.56 41.90
C ASP A 37 4.36 -0.05 40.95
N PHE A 38 3.23 0.64 40.77
CA PHE A 38 2.20 0.27 39.80
C PHE A 38 2.69 0.44 38.36
N LYS A 39 3.46 1.50 38.08
CA LYS A 39 4.04 1.76 36.76
C LYS A 39 5.05 0.69 36.33
N GLU A 40 5.77 0.07 37.26
CA GLU A 40 6.68 -1.03 36.95
C GLU A 40 5.94 -2.30 36.51
N HIS A 41 4.76 -2.56 37.06
CA HIS A 41 3.94 -3.73 36.76
C HIS A 41 2.88 -3.49 35.66
N LEU A 42 2.72 -2.25 35.18
CA LEU A 42 1.73 -1.88 34.15
C LEU A 42 1.78 -2.76 32.91
N SER A 43 2.97 -3.12 32.44
CA SER A 43 3.13 -3.96 31.24
C SER A 43 2.58 -5.38 31.44
N GLN A 44 2.74 -5.94 32.65
CA GLN A 44 2.20 -7.24 33.01
C GLN A 44 0.68 -7.16 33.13
N TYR A 45 0.14 -6.18 33.86
CA TYR A 45 -1.29 -5.97 34.00
C TYR A 45 -1.98 -5.75 32.66
N LEU A 46 -1.39 -4.94 31.78
CA LEU A 46 -1.93 -4.71 30.44
C LEU A 46 -1.92 -6.01 29.62
N SER A 47 -0.82 -6.78 29.65
CA SER A 47 -0.75 -8.05 28.93
C SER A 47 -1.79 -9.08 29.39
N GLU A 48 -2.10 -9.11 30.69
CA GLU A 48 -3.09 -10.00 31.28
C GLU A 48 -4.51 -9.58 30.95
N HIS A 49 -4.82 -8.29 31.07
CA HIS A 49 -6.14 -7.75 30.71
C HIS A 49 -6.40 -7.83 29.20
N LEU A 50 -5.38 -7.62 28.37
CA LEU A 50 -5.47 -7.83 26.93
C LEU A 50 -5.75 -9.30 26.60
N ARG A 51 -5.11 -10.24 27.30
CA ARG A 51 -5.39 -11.67 27.14
C ARG A 51 -6.83 -12.01 27.50
N HIS A 52 -7.34 -11.49 28.61
CA HIS A 52 -8.74 -11.67 29.00
C HIS A 52 -9.71 -11.03 28.01
N LEU A 53 -9.40 -9.86 27.47
CA LEU A 53 -10.19 -9.20 26.45
C LEU A 53 -10.25 -10.04 25.17
N VAL A 54 -9.12 -10.63 24.77
CA VAL A 54 -9.07 -11.61 23.67
C VAL A 54 -9.93 -12.82 24.01
N ASP A 55 -9.74 -13.46 25.16
CA ASP A 55 -10.54 -14.64 25.53
C ASP A 55 -12.05 -14.34 25.50
N LEU A 56 -12.47 -13.18 25.99
CA LEU A 56 -13.87 -12.71 25.97
C LEU A 56 -14.39 -12.37 24.58
N ALA A 57 -13.57 -11.77 23.73
CA ALA A 57 -13.92 -11.48 22.34
C ALA A 57 -14.08 -12.79 21.53
N MET A 58 -13.40 -13.85 21.96
CA MET A 58 -13.29 -15.12 21.24
C MET A 58 -14.19 -16.23 21.82
N ASP A 59 -14.73 -16.07 23.03
CA ASP A 59 -15.77 -16.91 23.60
C ASP A 59 -17.09 -16.68 22.84
N GLY A 60 -17.21 -17.37 21.71
CA GLY A 60 -18.30 -17.22 20.76
C GLY A 60 -19.63 -17.78 21.23
N CYS A 61 -20.70 -17.03 21.01
CA CYS A 61 -22.07 -17.51 21.09
C CYS A 61 -22.31 -18.52 19.97
N LYS A 62 -22.34 -19.82 20.30
CA LYS A 62 -22.38 -20.89 19.29
C LYS A 62 -23.71 -21.02 18.54
N GLU A 63 -24.81 -20.48 19.09
CA GLU A 63 -26.15 -20.58 18.50
C GLU A 63 -27.03 -19.41 18.98
N GLY A 64 -27.82 -18.81 18.08
CA GLY A 64 -28.71 -17.69 18.41
C GLY A 64 -29.45 -17.13 17.20
N LYS A 65 -30.37 -16.17 17.43
CA LYS A 65 -31.03 -15.48 16.31
C LYS A 65 -30.00 -14.64 15.55
N VAL A 66 -30.18 -14.47 14.23
CA VAL A 66 -29.28 -13.66 13.37
C VAL A 66 -29.02 -12.25 13.95
N SER A 67 -30.03 -11.63 14.58
CA SER A 67 -29.88 -10.32 15.23
C SER A 67 -28.92 -10.33 16.43
N GLU A 68 -28.85 -11.43 17.19
CA GLU A 68 -27.98 -11.56 18.37
C GLU A 68 -26.55 -11.85 17.94
N LEU A 69 -26.37 -12.67 16.90
CA LEU A 69 -25.08 -12.91 16.26
C LEU A 69 -24.47 -11.62 15.70
N VAL A 70 -25.25 -10.82 14.96
CA VAL A 70 -24.77 -9.53 14.42
C VAL A 70 -24.36 -8.57 15.54
N ALA A 71 -25.12 -8.53 16.65
CA ALA A 71 -24.76 -7.71 17.80
C ALA A 71 -23.44 -8.18 18.45
N HIS A 72 -23.28 -9.50 18.62
CA HIS A 72 -22.06 -10.11 19.14
C HIS A 72 -20.84 -9.80 18.27
N TYR A 73 -20.92 -9.99 16.95
CA TYR A 73 -19.82 -9.66 16.03
C TYR A 73 -19.44 -8.18 16.02
N LYS A 74 -20.42 -7.27 16.18
CA LYS A 74 -20.13 -5.83 16.33
C LYS A 74 -19.36 -5.52 17.61
N VAL A 75 -19.71 -6.17 18.72
CA VAL A 75 -18.99 -6.01 20.00
C VAL A 75 -17.58 -6.59 19.89
N MET A 76 -17.45 -7.79 19.30
CA MET A 76 -16.19 -8.46 19.05
C MET A 76 -15.24 -7.61 18.18
N ARG A 77 -15.73 -7.03 17.08
CA ARG A 77 -14.94 -6.13 16.23
C ARG A 77 -14.43 -4.92 17.01
N ARG A 78 -15.28 -4.27 17.82
CA ARG A 78 -14.86 -3.14 18.67
C ARG A 78 -13.80 -3.53 19.69
N MET A 79 -13.94 -4.70 20.31
CA MET A 79 -12.95 -5.23 21.25
C MET A 79 -11.61 -5.49 20.55
N LEU A 80 -11.61 -6.10 19.36
CA LEU A 80 -10.39 -6.36 18.59
C LEU A 80 -9.71 -5.06 18.11
N GLN A 81 -10.47 -4.06 17.68
CA GLN A 81 -9.93 -2.74 17.34
C GLN A 81 -9.27 -2.06 18.56
N ALA A 82 -9.92 -2.10 19.72
CA ALA A 82 -9.34 -1.59 20.95
C ALA A 82 -8.05 -2.35 21.32
N TYR A 83 -8.06 -3.68 21.19
CA TYR A 83 -6.87 -4.52 21.41
C TYR A 83 -5.71 -4.11 20.49
N ILE A 84 -5.94 -4.02 19.17
CA ILE A 84 -4.91 -3.65 18.20
C ILE A 84 -4.36 -2.25 18.50
N SER A 85 -5.24 -1.27 18.77
CA SER A 85 -4.85 0.10 19.09
C SER A 85 -3.97 0.18 20.36
N ILE A 86 -4.34 -0.58 21.39
CA ILE A 86 -3.57 -0.66 22.63
C ILE A 86 -2.23 -1.34 22.39
N LEU A 87 -2.21 -2.41 21.60
CA LEU A 87 -0.97 -3.12 21.28
C LEU A 87 0.03 -2.22 20.53
N LEU A 88 -0.46 -1.47 19.54
CA LEU A 88 0.34 -0.51 18.78
C LEU A 88 0.89 0.59 19.69
N THR A 89 0.06 1.11 20.60
CA THR A 89 0.45 2.19 21.51
C THR A 89 1.52 1.78 22.52
N VAL A 90 1.42 0.57 23.06
CA VAL A 90 2.31 0.11 24.14
C VAL A 90 3.54 -0.61 23.60
N SER A 91 3.63 -0.75 22.27
CA SER A 91 4.72 -1.45 21.57
C SER A 91 4.97 -2.85 22.16
N ILE A 92 3.91 -3.50 22.68
CA ILE A 92 4.01 -4.86 23.25
C ILE A 92 4.07 -5.83 22.09
N GLY A 93 5.26 -5.95 21.52
CA GLY A 93 5.86 -7.15 20.95
C GLY A 93 5.01 -7.99 19.99
N THR A 94 5.65 -8.33 18.87
CA THR A 94 5.27 -9.31 17.85
C THR A 94 4.61 -10.61 18.35
N LYS A 95 4.90 -11.06 19.57
CA LYS A 95 4.33 -12.29 20.18
C LYS A 95 2.81 -12.22 20.41
N SER A 96 2.26 -11.04 20.67
CA SER A 96 0.85 -10.87 21.04
C SER A 96 -0.09 -11.01 19.82
N PHE A 97 0.39 -10.66 18.62
CA PHE A 97 -0.36 -10.84 17.38
C PHE A 97 -0.55 -12.32 17.02
N HIS A 98 0.46 -13.15 17.30
CA HIS A 98 0.46 -14.58 16.95
C HIS A 98 -0.64 -15.37 17.68
N CYS A 99 -0.95 -15.01 18.93
CA CYS A 99 -1.89 -15.76 19.76
C CYS A 99 -3.35 -15.65 19.29
N LEU A 100 -3.69 -14.59 18.56
CA LEU A 100 -5.02 -14.35 17.99
C LEU A 100 -5.24 -15.07 16.67
N VAL A 101 -4.18 -15.14 15.86
CA VAL A 101 -4.14 -15.80 14.55
C VAL A 101 -4.42 -17.30 14.64
N GLU A 102 -3.91 -17.96 15.67
CA GLU A 102 -3.85 -19.43 15.74
C GLU A 102 -5.12 -20.12 16.27
N ARG A 103 -6.15 -19.39 16.72
CA ARG A 103 -7.24 -20.00 17.50
C ARG A 103 -8.46 -20.46 16.71
N ASP A 104 -9.17 -19.57 16.01
CA ASP A 104 -10.41 -19.88 15.29
C ASP A 104 -10.51 -19.17 13.94
N VAL A 105 -11.15 -19.82 12.95
CA VAL A 105 -11.21 -19.32 11.56
C VAL A 105 -12.04 -18.04 11.45
N ILE A 106 -13.18 -17.97 12.13
CA ILE A 106 -14.09 -16.81 12.06
C ILE A 106 -13.43 -15.62 12.76
N SER A 107 -12.90 -15.88 13.95
CA SER A 107 -12.24 -14.84 14.71
C SER A 107 -11.00 -14.30 14.04
N ARG A 108 -10.22 -15.16 13.39
CA ARG A 108 -9.08 -14.74 12.58
C ARG A 108 -9.53 -13.81 11.45
N ALA A 109 -10.59 -14.14 10.71
CA ALA A 109 -11.10 -13.27 9.65
C ALA A 109 -11.50 -11.89 10.21
N ILE A 110 -12.27 -11.85 11.30
CA ILE A 110 -12.69 -10.59 11.94
C ILE A 110 -11.48 -9.77 12.43
N PHE A 111 -10.45 -10.45 12.94
CA PHE A 111 -9.22 -9.80 13.36
C PHE A 111 -8.46 -9.19 12.17
N LEU A 112 -8.30 -9.93 11.07
CA LEU A 112 -7.65 -9.44 9.85
C LEU A 112 -8.44 -8.29 9.21
N GLU A 113 -9.77 -8.36 9.16
CA GLU A 113 -10.63 -7.24 8.74
C GLU A 113 -10.44 -6.01 9.63
N SER A 114 -10.28 -6.20 10.94
CA SER A 114 -10.07 -5.10 11.89
C SER A 114 -8.69 -4.45 11.74
N LEU A 115 -7.70 -5.18 11.21
CA LEU A 115 -6.37 -4.64 10.93
C LEU A 115 -6.37 -3.65 9.76
N ASP A 116 -7.30 -3.77 8.82
CA ASP A 116 -7.32 -2.96 7.59
C ASP A 116 -7.26 -1.45 7.90
N GLU A 117 -8.04 -0.96 8.86
CA GLU A 117 -8.05 0.44 9.27
C GLU A 117 -6.65 0.93 9.72
N PHE A 118 -5.93 0.11 10.49
CA PHE A 118 -4.59 0.42 10.99
C PHE A 118 -3.51 0.30 9.92
N VAL A 119 -3.68 -0.61 8.97
CA VAL A 119 -2.81 -0.74 7.80
C VAL A 119 -2.96 0.50 6.92
N LEU A 120 -4.20 0.92 6.64
CA LEU A 120 -4.49 2.06 5.76
C LEU A 120 -4.05 3.40 6.35
N ASP A 121 -4.10 3.56 7.68
CA ASP A 121 -3.59 4.72 8.41
C ASP A 121 -2.05 4.72 8.55
N GLY A 122 -1.39 3.60 8.23
CA GLY A 122 0.07 3.48 8.35
C GLY A 122 0.56 3.45 9.80
N SER A 123 -0.31 3.10 10.76
CA SER A 123 0.06 3.02 12.18
C SER A 123 0.95 1.82 12.52
N LEU A 124 1.12 0.88 11.58
CA LEU A 124 1.92 -0.33 11.73
C LEU A 124 3.36 -0.12 11.25
N GLU A 125 4.21 0.42 12.13
CA GLU A 125 5.61 0.74 11.78
C GLU A 125 6.50 -0.49 11.55
N SER A 126 6.31 -1.59 12.31
CA SER A 126 7.11 -2.81 12.17
C SER A 126 6.31 -4.06 12.57
N PRO A 127 5.30 -4.45 11.77
CA PRO A 127 4.52 -5.65 12.05
C PRO A 127 5.35 -6.92 11.83
N PRO A 128 5.03 -8.03 12.54
CA PRO A 128 5.67 -9.32 12.29
C PRO A 128 5.47 -9.77 10.84
N PRO A 129 6.50 -10.27 10.13
CA PRO A 129 6.34 -10.76 8.75
C PRO A 129 5.27 -11.84 8.60
N ALA A 130 5.14 -12.73 9.60
CA ALA A 130 4.10 -13.76 9.62
C ALA A 130 2.67 -13.17 9.59
N LEU A 131 2.45 -12.08 10.34
CA LEU A 131 1.16 -11.39 10.36
C LEU A 131 0.87 -10.73 9.00
N VAL A 132 1.87 -10.08 8.41
CA VAL A 132 1.76 -9.44 7.09
C VAL A 132 1.42 -10.48 6.02
N SER A 133 2.15 -11.60 5.99
CA SER A 133 1.90 -12.68 5.04
C SER A 133 0.49 -13.26 5.17
N GLU A 134 0.01 -13.46 6.40
CA GLU A 134 -1.34 -13.98 6.61
C GLU A 134 -2.42 -12.98 6.20
N TYR A 135 -2.25 -11.70 6.57
CA TYR A 135 -3.15 -10.62 6.16
C TYR A 135 -3.25 -10.50 4.63
N LEU A 136 -2.11 -10.48 3.93
CA LEU A 136 -2.09 -10.42 2.47
C LEU A 136 -2.65 -11.70 1.83
N SER A 137 -2.44 -12.86 2.45
CA SER A 137 -3.04 -14.13 1.99
C SER A 137 -4.54 -14.14 2.12
N HIS A 138 -5.07 -13.57 3.20
CA HIS A 138 -6.51 -13.45 3.42
C HIS A 138 -7.15 -12.55 2.38
N LEU A 139 -6.62 -11.34 2.16
CA LEU A 139 -7.12 -10.43 1.11
C LEU A 139 -7.09 -11.08 -0.28
N ALA A 140 -6.02 -11.80 -0.61
CA ALA A 140 -5.93 -12.52 -1.88
C ALA A 140 -6.98 -13.64 -2.00
N SER A 141 -7.23 -14.38 -0.92
CA SER A 141 -8.22 -15.46 -0.89
C SER A 141 -9.66 -14.96 -1.04
N GLU A 142 -9.94 -13.73 -0.57
CA GLU A 142 -11.25 -13.08 -0.71
C GLU A 142 -11.40 -12.31 -2.03
N GLY A 143 -10.32 -12.18 -2.82
CA GLY A 143 -10.32 -11.42 -4.07
C GLY A 143 -10.26 -9.90 -3.88
N HIS A 144 -9.90 -9.42 -2.68
CA HIS A 144 -9.77 -8.01 -2.34
C HIS A 144 -8.43 -7.41 -2.84
N PHE A 145 -8.17 -7.53 -4.15
CA PHE A 145 -6.88 -7.16 -4.75
C PHE A 145 -6.55 -5.67 -4.69
N SER A 146 -7.56 -4.79 -4.82
CA SER A 146 -7.36 -3.35 -4.70
C SER A 146 -6.89 -2.95 -3.30
N GLN A 147 -7.42 -3.60 -2.26
CA GLN A 147 -6.96 -3.40 -0.89
C GLN A 147 -5.57 -4.00 -0.69
N LEU A 148 -5.32 -5.20 -1.23
CA LEU A 148 -4.01 -5.86 -1.14
C LEU A 148 -2.88 -4.95 -1.62
N GLN A 149 -2.99 -4.37 -2.83
CA GLN A 149 -1.94 -3.49 -3.34
C GLN A 149 -1.79 -2.21 -2.51
N ALA A 150 -2.91 -1.66 -2.01
CA ALA A 150 -2.91 -0.46 -1.17
C ALA A 150 -2.30 -0.73 0.22
N SER A 151 -2.40 -1.95 0.71
CA SER A 151 -1.76 -2.38 1.95
C SER A 151 -0.26 -2.64 1.77
N VAL A 152 0.13 -3.31 0.68
CA VAL A 152 1.54 -3.65 0.37
C VAL A 152 2.45 -2.41 0.41
N VAL A 153 2.01 -1.32 -0.22
CA VAL A 153 2.76 -0.06 -0.32
C VAL A 153 2.93 0.68 1.02
N ARG A 154 2.18 0.28 2.06
CA ARG A 154 2.24 0.87 3.40
C ARG A 154 3.05 0.05 4.38
N PHE A 155 3.31 -1.22 4.08
CA PHE A 155 4.15 -2.06 4.92
C PHE A 155 5.65 -1.77 4.65
N PRO A 156 6.48 -1.80 5.70
CA PRO A 156 7.94 -1.80 5.52
C PRO A 156 8.38 -2.97 4.64
N ILE A 157 9.33 -2.72 3.75
CA ILE A 157 9.76 -3.73 2.76
C ILE A 157 10.36 -4.98 3.43
N GLU A 158 10.99 -4.81 4.59
CA GLU A 158 11.56 -5.87 5.43
C GLU A 158 10.52 -6.81 6.04
N CYS A 159 9.25 -6.38 6.13
CA CYS A 159 8.16 -7.16 6.69
C CYS A 159 7.40 -7.96 5.61
N ILE A 160 7.69 -7.73 4.34
CA ILE A 160 6.94 -8.28 3.21
C ILE A 160 7.63 -9.54 2.67
N ASP A 161 6.84 -10.59 2.43
CA ASP A 161 7.28 -11.71 1.59
C ASP A 161 7.29 -11.27 0.11
N ILE A 162 8.46 -10.89 -0.37
CA ILE A 162 8.71 -10.41 -1.73
C ILE A 162 8.26 -11.44 -2.77
N HIS A 163 8.50 -12.74 -2.55
CA HIS A 163 8.15 -13.77 -3.54
C HIS A 163 6.64 -13.92 -3.66
N TYR A 164 5.94 -13.95 -2.51
CA TYR A 164 4.49 -14.05 -2.48
C TYR A 164 3.82 -12.83 -3.12
N VAL A 165 4.23 -11.62 -2.73
CA VAL A 165 3.65 -10.37 -3.27
C VAL A 165 3.90 -10.24 -4.76
N MET A 166 5.14 -10.46 -5.22
CA MET A 166 5.45 -10.37 -6.65
C MET A 166 4.66 -11.37 -7.49
N SER A 167 4.51 -12.62 -7.02
CA SER A 167 3.74 -13.65 -7.72
C SER A 167 2.26 -13.28 -7.79
N THR A 168 1.68 -12.86 -6.67
CA THR A 168 0.26 -12.50 -6.57
C THR A 168 -0.06 -11.26 -7.39
N CYS A 169 0.76 -10.21 -7.28
CA CYS A 169 0.55 -8.98 -8.02
C CYS A 169 0.71 -9.17 -9.53
N LYS A 170 1.69 -9.95 -10.00
CA LYS A 170 1.86 -10.24 -11.44
C LYS A 170 0.71 -11.04 -12.02
N GLN A 171 0.22 -12.05 -11.29
CA GLN A 171 -0.92 -12.85 -11.73
C GLN A 171 -2.21 -12.02 -11.88
N ASN A 172 -2.36 -10.97 -11.09
CA ASN A 172 -3.57 -10.14 -11.03
C ASN A 172 -3.40 -8.74 -11.64
N GLY A 173 -2.24 -8.42 -12.25
CA GLY A 173 -1.98 -7.10 -12.86
C GLY A 173 -1.91 -5.93 -11.86
N LEU A 174 -1.49 -6.18 -10.62
CA LEU A 174 -1.46 -5.19 -9.53
C LEU A 174 -0.15 -4.39 -9.55
N TYR A 175 -0.05 -3.42 -10.46
CA TYR A 175 1.19 -2.68 -10.69
C TYR A 175 1.68 -1.86 -9.49
N ASP A 176 0.80 -1.36 -8.62
CA ASP A 176 1.22 -0.56 -7.45
C ASP A 176 2.11 -1.39 -6.51
N GLY A 177 1.73 -2.64 -6.27
CA GLY A 177 2.53 -3.58 -5.48
C GLY A 177 3.83 -3.99 -6.17
N ILE A 178 3.79 -4.25 -7.48
CA ILE A 178 4.98 -4.59 -8.27
C ILE A 178 6.00 -3.44 -8.21
N ILE A 179 5.57 -2.23 -8.53
CA ILE A 179 6.42 -1.03 -8.54
C ILE A 179 7.05 -0.81 -7.16
N TYR A 180 6.26 -0.91 -6.10
CA TYR A 180 6.75 -0.71 -4.74
C TYR A 180 7.88 -1.69 -4.38
N VAL A 181 7.66 -2.98 -4.63
CA VAL A 181 8.66 -4.01 -4.35
C VAL A 181 9.90 -3.82 -5.22
N MET A 182 9.76 -3.58 -6.53
CA MET A 182 10.90 -3.36 -7.43
C MET A 182 11.73 -2.14 -7.02
N ASN A 183 11.08 -1.01 -6.72
CA ASN A 183 11.75 0.22 -6.33
C ASN A 183 12.44 0.09 -4.96
N LYS A 184 11.76 -0.49 -3.95
CA LYS A 184 12.24 -0.51 -2.56
C LYS A 184 13.17 -1.67 -2.26
N ALA A 185 12.90 -2.87 -2.76
CA ALA A 185 13.74 -4.04 -2.48
C ALA A 185 14.94 -4.14 -3.43
N PHE A 186 14.77 -3.76 -4.70
CA PHE A 186 15.79 -3.95 -5.73
C PHE A 186 16.42 -2.66 -6.24
N GLY A 187 15.80 -1.51 -5.96
CA GLY A 187 16.25 -0.23 -6.53
C GLY A 187 16.08 -0.17 -8.05
N ASP A 188 15.24 -1.02 -8.63
CA ASP A 188 15.02 -1.11 -10.07
C ASP A 188 13.72 -0.39 -10.46
N TYR A 189 13.87 0.73 -11.15
CA TYR A 189 12.77 1.58 -11.63
C TYR A 189 12.45 1.34 -13.11
N LEU A 190 13.31 0.64 -13.85
CA LEU A 190 13.15 0.43 -15.29
C LEU A 190 12.36 -0.84 -15.59
N SER A 191 12.63 -1.94 -14.88
CA SER A 191 11.89 -3.19 -15.08
C SER A 191 10.36 -3.05 -14.94
N PRO A 192 9.81 -2.42 -13.87
CA PRO A 192 8.36 -2.22 -13.79
C PRO A 192 7.83 -1.29 -14.89
N LEU A 193 8.59 -0.27 -15.28
CA LEU A 193 8.23 0.64 -16.37
C LEU A 193 8.09 -0.12 -17.71
N GLU A 194 9.07 -0.95 -18.04
CA GLU A 194 9.09 -1.75 -19.27
C GLU A 194 7.96 -2.79 -19.29
N GLU A 195 7.64 -3.40 -18.14
CA GLU A 195 6.52 -4.35 -18.00
C GLU A 195 5.18 -3.65 -18.26
N MET A 196 4.97 -2.45 -17.72
CA MET A 196 3.78 -1.63 -17.98
C MET A 196 3.70 -1.11 -19.42
N LEU A 197 4.83 -0.71 -20.02
CA LEU A 197 4.89 -0.32 -21.43
C LEU A 197 4.48 -1.48 -22.33
N SER A 198 4.93 -2.70 -22.03
CA SER A 198 4.51 -3.90 -22.75
C SER A 198 3.01 -4.15 -22.63
N ASP A 199 2.44 -4.03 -21.42
CA ASP A 199 1.00 -4.19 -21.20
C ASP A 199 0.17 -3.14 -21.97
N VAL A 200 0.54 -1.85 -21.87
CA VAL A 200 -0.14 -0.76 -22.57
C VAL A 200 -0.03 -0.89 -24.09
N SER A 201 1.07 -1.46 -24.60
CA SER A 201 1.23 -1.69 -26.05
C SER A 201 0.16 -2.59 -26.65
N SER A 202 -0.43 -3.48 -25.85
CA SER A 202 -1.47 -4.40 -26.30
C SER A 202 -2.79 -3.71 -26.64
N PHE A 203 -3.09 -2.56 -26.02
CA PHE A 203 -4.36 -1.86 -26.17
C PHE A 203 -4.25 -0.40 -26.62
N ALA A 204 -3.05 0.19 -26.67
CA ALA A 204 -2.86 1.60 -27.04
C ALA A 204 -3.35 1.97 -28.45
N SER A 205 -3.56 0.99 -29.33
CA SER A 205 -4.10 1.20 -30.68
C SER A 205 -5.63 1.08 -30.77
N HIS A 206 -6.31 0.71 -29.68
CA HIS A 206 -7.76 0.60 -29.65
C HIS A 206 -8.42 1.98 -29.82
N GLU A 207 -9.41 2.09 -30.70
CA GLU A 207 -10.16 3.34 -30.92
C GLU A 207 -10.90 3.78 -29.66
N VAL A 208 -11.51 2.81 -28.98
CA VAL A 208 -12.24 2.97 -27.72
C VAL A 208 -11.53 2.14 -26.65
N LEU A 209 -11.17 2.79 -25.55
CA LEU A 209 -10.57 2.16 -24.38
C LEU A 209 -11.66 1.93 -23.33
N SER A 210 -11.61 0.79 -22.66
CA SER A 210 -12.37 0.53 -21.45
C SER A 210 -11.82 1.33 -20.26
N ASP A 211 -12.64 1.54 -19.23
CA ASP A 211 -12.21 2.23 -18.01
C ASP A 211 -10.96 1.60 -17.37
N ALA A 212 -10.86 0.27 -17.42
CA ALA A 212 -9.71 -0.47 -16.91
C ALA A 212 -8.43 -0.29 -17.75
N GLU A 213 -8.54 -0.16 -19.08
CA GLU A 213 -7.40 0.17 -19.95
C GLU A 213 -6.93 1.61 -19.74
N VAL A 214 -7.88 2.54 -19.59
CA VAL A 214 -7.59 3.94 -19.26
C VAL A 214 -6.88 4.04 -17.91
N GLU A 215 -7.36 3.34 -16.88
CA GLU A 215 -6.74 3.32 -15.56
C GLU A 215 -5.30 2.79 -15.62
N ARG A 216 -5.05 1.69 -16.34
CA ARG A 216 -3.70 1.12 -16.49
C ARG A 216 -2.74 2.06 -17.21
N GLY A 217 -3.18 2.69 -18.29
CA GLY A 217 -2.35 3.65 -19.01
C GLY A 217 -2.10 4.94 -18.22
N ASN A 218 -3.09 5.45 -17.49
CA ASN A 218 -2.91 6.59 -16.60
C ASN A 218 -1.93 6.27 -15.47
N ARG A 219 -1.98 5.05 -14.93
CA ARG A 219 -1.03 4.59 -13.92
C ARG A 219 0.40 4.51 -14.44
N LEU A 220 0.60 4.06 -15.70
CA LEU A 220 1.89 4.13 -16.38
C LEU A 220 2.40 5.56 -16.49
N LEU A 221 1.56 6.49 -16.95
CA LEU A 221 1.93 7.90 -17.09
C LEU A 221 2.27 8.54 -15.74
N LEU A 222 1.50 8.23 -14.69
CA LEU A 222 1.77 8.71 -13.34
C LEU A 222 3.11 8.19 -12.81
N TYR A 223 3.40 6.90 -13.00
CA TYR A 223 4.69 6.32 -12.61
C TYR A 223 5.85 6.97 -13.37
N LEU A 224 5.68 7.14 -14.69
CA LEU A 224 6.64 7.82 -15.54
C LEU A 224 6.91 9.27 -15.06
N HIS A 225 5.86 10.02 -14.76
CA HIS A 225 5.96 11.36 -14.21
C HIS A 225 6.76 11.37 -12.90
N CYS A 226 6.45 10.48 -11.95
CA CYS A 226 7.17 10.37 -10.68
C CYS A 226 8.67 10.12 -10.91
N CYS A 227 9.00 9.16 -11.79
CA CYS A 227 10.37 8.83 -12.13
C CYS A 227 11.14 9.99 -12.78
N LEU A 228 10.50 10.73 -13.70
CA LEU A 228 11.13 11.87 -14.38
C LEU A 228 11.28 13.11 -13.48
N THR A 229 10.38 13.29 -12.52
CA THR A 229 10.38 14.44 -11.60
C THR A 229 11.15 14.20 -10.31
N GLY A 230 11.63 12.98 -10.07
CA GLY A 230 12.40 12.63 -8.88
C GLY A 230 11.56 12.27 -7.65
N HIS A 231 10.28 11.90 -7.83
CA HIS A 231 9.37 11.49 -6.76
C HIS A 231 9.29 9.97 -6.65
N SER A 232 9.05 9.44 -5.44
CA SER A 232 8.81 8.01 -5.29
C SER A 232 7.33 7.70 -5.50
N TYR A 233 7.08 6.58 -6.17
CA TYR A 233 5.74 6.06 -6.40
C TYR A 233 5.40 4.99 -5.35
N PRO A 234 4.14 4.89 -4.87
CA PRO A 234 3.03 5.82 -5.12
C PRO A 234 3.08 7.10 -4.28
N TYR A 235 3.84 7.10 -3.19
CA TYR A 235 4.01 8.26 -2.30
C TYR A 235 5.45 8.37 -1.80
N GLY A 236 5.85 9.61 -1.47
CA GLY A 236 7.15 9.94 -0.91
C GLY A 236 8.11 10.60 -1.91
N THR A 237 9.38 10.69 -1.51
CA THR A 237 10.46 11.29 -2.29
C THR A 237 11.55 10.27 -2.57
N LEU A 238 12.21 10.38 -3.73
CA LEU A 238 13.36 9.54 -4.01
C LEU A 238 14.54 9.93 -3.10
N PRO A 239 15.42 8.98 -2.77
CA PRO A 239 16.70 9.28 -2.16
C PRO A 239 17.48 10.30 -3.02
N PRO A 240 18.19 11.25 -2.40
CA PRO A 240 18.92 12.30 -3.13
C PRO A 240 19.98 11.74 -4.10
N GLU A 241 20.53 10.58 -3.78
CA GLU A 241 21.49 9.83 -4.61
C GLU A 241 20.88 9.39 -5.95
N LEU A 242 19.59 9.03 -5.95
CA LEU A 242 18.88 8.51 -7.12
C LEU A 242 18.13 9.60 -7.88
N SER A 243 17.90 10.76 -7.27
CA SER A 243 17.08 11.86 -7.80
C SER A 243 17.55 12.41 -9.15
N HIS A 244 18.83 12.22 -9.51
CA HIS A 244 19.38 12.62 -10.81
C HIS A 244 19.61 11.44 -11.77
N SER A 245 19.95 10.25 -11.26
CA SER A 245 20.22 9.08 -12.11
C SER A 245 18.95 8.51 -12.73
N ILE A 246 17.87 8.40 -11.94
CA ILE A 246 16.63 7.76 -12.38
C ILE A 246 15.97 8.52 -13.54
N PRO A 247 15.80 9.86 -13.50
CA PRO A 247 15.27 10.59 -14.66
C PRO A 247 16.09 10.38 -15.94
N GLU A 248 17.42 10.35 -15.84
CA GLU A 248 18.30 10.13 -16.99
C GLU A 248 18.17 8.70 -17.54
N GLU A 249 18.16 7.70 -16.67
CA GLU A 249 17.97 6.30 -17.03
C GLU A 249 16.62 6.05 -17.70
N VAL A 250 15.55 6.59 -17.12
CA VAL A 250 14.18 6.50 -17.65
C VAL A 250 14.08 7.21 -18.99
N TYR A 251 14.70 8.39 -19.12
CA TYR A 251 14.79 9.09 -20.39
C TYR A 251 15.52 8.29 -21.47
N ARG A 252 16.67 7.69 -21.13
CA ARG A 252 17.42 6.82 -22.04
C ARG A 252 16.63 5.57 -22.42
N CYS A 253 15.85 5.00 -21.51
CA CYS A 253 14.96 3.88 -21.78
C CYS A 253 13.89 4.27 -22.80
N ILE A 254 13.17 5.37 -22.57
CA ILE A 254 12.07 5.82 -23.45
C ILE A 254 12.58 6.21 -24.84
N THR A 255 13.74 6.85 -24.89
CA THR A 255 14.41 7.24 -26.14
C THR A 255 15.31 6.14 -26.70
N SER A 256 15.22 4.90 -26.20
CA SER A 256 15.94 3.76 -26.77
C SER A 256 15.46 3.48 -28.19
N LEU A 257 16.41 3.29 -29.11
CA LEU A 257 16.11 3.07 -30.52
C LEU A 257 15.32 1.77 -30.77
N LYS A 258 15.54 0.74 -29.93
CA LYS A 258 15.01 -0.63 -30.14
C LYS A 258 14.28 -1.25 -28.94
N GLY A 259 14.13 -0.53 -27.83
CA GLY A 259 13.55 -1.07 -26.59
C GLY A 259 14.41 -2.16 -25.93
N LYS A 260 13.86 -2.87 -24.93
CA LYS A 260 14.54 -3.85 -24.06
C LYS A 260 15.08 -5.08 -24.82
N ASP A 261 14.28 -5.66 -25.72
CA ASP A 261 14.57 -6.99 -26.28
C ASP A 261 15.32 -6.96 -27.62
N GLY A 262 15.61 -5.77 -28.18
CA GLY A 262 16.34 -5.61 -29.45
C GLY A 262 15.75 -6.34 -30.65
N THR A 263 14.60 -6.99 -30.50
CA THR A 263 13.99 -7.94 -31.43
C THR A 263 12.65 -7.39 -31.90
N SER A 264 12.60 -7.12 -33.21
CA SER A 264 11.37 -7.07 -34.02
C SER A 264 10.39 -5.89 -33.92
N THR A 265 10.75 -4.73 -33.37
CA THR A 265 10.04 -3.49 -33.76
C THR A 265 10.68 -2.90 -35.02
N THR A 266 9.94 -2.88 -36.13
CA THR A 266 10.32 -2.18 -37.37
C THR A 266 10.39 -0.66 -37.21
N ALA A 267 9.90 -0.14 -36.07
CA ALA A 267 9.85 1.27 -35.74
C ALA A 267 10.98 1.66 -34.78
N ASN A 268 11.63 2.79 -35.07
CA ASN A 268 12.54 3.46 -34.15
C ASN A 268 11.76 4.02 -32.96
N TYR A 269 12.36 3.98 -31.77
CA TYR A 269 11.82 4.58 -30.54
C TYR A 269 10.43 4.02 -30.13
N PRO A 270 10.30 2.70 -29.93
CA PRO A 270 9.01 2.05 -29.72
C PRO A 270 8.26 2.57 -28.48
N TYR A 271 8.97 2.79 -27.37
CA TYR A 271 8.36 3.27 -26.12
C TYR A 271 7.89 4.72 -26.22
N LEU A 272 8.72 5.62 -26.77
CA LEU A 272 8.32 7.00 -27.03
C LEU A 272 7.09 7.06 -27.95
N ARG A 273 7.07 6.26 -29.01
CA ARG A 273 5.93 6.20 -29.94
C ARG A 273 4.65 5.73 -29.26
N LEU A 274 4.75 4.69 -28.42
CA LEU A 274 3.62 4.17 -27.66
C LEU A 274 3.04 5.24 -26.73
N LEU A 275 3.91 5.91 -25.96
CA LEU A 275 3.53 6.96 -25.03
C LEU A 275 2.85 8.13 -25.74
N LEU A 276 3.40 8.58 -26.88
CA LEU A 276 2.81 9.65 -27.69
C LEU A 276 1.48 9.25 -28.35
N LEU A 277 1.29 7.98 -28.68
CA LEU A 277 0.01 7.47 -29.19
C LEU A 277 -1.05 7.46 -28.08
N PHE A 278 -0.65 7.10 -26.86
CA PHE A 278 -1.55 6.99 -25.72
C PHE A 278 -1.97 8.36 -25.18
N ASP A 279 -1.00 9.21 -24.82
CA ASP A 279 -1.23 10.59 -24.38
C ASP A 279 -0.01 11.48 -24.64
N ALA A 280 0.02 12.09 -25.83
CA ALA A 280 1.09 13.02 -26.18
C ALA A 280 1.18 14.23 -25.23
N GLN A 281 0.05 14.74 -24.75
CA GLN A 281 0.02 15.98 -23.96
C GLN A 281 0.69 15.77 -22.60
N GLN A 282 0.34 14.71 -21.90
CA GLN A 282 0.94 14.38 -20.61
C GLN A 282 2.44 14.10 -20.76
N VAL A 283 2.83 13.33 -21.78
CA VAL A 283 4.24 13.00 -22.05
C VAL A 283 5.07 14.25 -22.33
N PHE A 284 4.56 15.20 -23.13
CA PHE A 284 5.25 16.46 -23.37
C PHE A 284 5.33 17.32 -22.10
N HIS A 285 4.30 17.31 -21.26
CA HIS A 285 4.32 18.00 -19.98
C HIS A 285 5.40 17.45 -19.05
N ASP A 286 5.49 16.13 -18.91
CA ASP A 286 6.48 15.46 -18.05
C ASP A 286 7.91 15.74 -18.53
N PHE A 287 8.16 15.69 -19.84
CA PHE A 287 9.43 16.08 -20.42
C PHE A 287 9.75 17.56 -20.22
N TYR A 288 8.74 18.44 -20.30
CA TYR A 288 8.93 19.87 -20.07
C TYR A 288 9.31 20.15 -18.61
N ILE A 289 8.69 19.47 -17.63
CA ILE A 289 9.04 19.62 -16.22
C ILE A 289 10.47 19.11 -15.96
N CYS A 290 10.80 17.91 -16.46
CA CYS A 290 12.11 17.30 -16.22
C CYS A 290 13.25 18.07 -16.91
N PHE A 291 13.06 18.48 -18.17
CA PHE A 291 14.12 19.04 -19.02
C PHE A 291 13.93 20.52 -19.39
N GLY A 292 13.04 21.23 -18.69
CA GLY A 292 12.64 22.59 -19.03
C GLY A 292 13.79 23.61 -19.11
N SER A 293 14.86 23.36 -18.37
CA SER A 293 16.08 24.17 -18.34
C SER A 293 17.20 23.65 -19.26
N HIS A 294 17.08 22.44 -19.82
CA HIS A 294 18.13 21.75 -20.57
C HIS A 294 17.83 21.78 -22.08
N SER A 295 18.41 22.76 -22.79
CA SER A 295 18.22 22.97 -24.23
C SER A 295 18.57 21.73 -25.08
N GLN A 296 19.59 20.97 -24.68
CA GLN A 296 20.08 19.81 -25.42
C GLN A 296 19.10 18.62 -25.39
N SER A 297 18.47 18.34 -24.25
CA SER A 297 17.46 17.27 -24.12
C SER A 297 16.20 17.59 -24.92
N ARG A 298 15.77 18.86 -24.96
CA ARG A 298 14.66 19.31 -25.82
C ARG A 298 14.94 19.07 -27.31
N CYS A 299 16.14 19.43 -27.77
CA CYS A 299 16.56 19.18 -29.14
C CYS A 299 16.61 17.69 -29.47
N HIS A 300 17.05 16.85 -28.52
CA HIS A 300 17.10 15.40 -28.70
C HIS A 300 15.70 14.77 -28.78
N ILE A 301 14.76 15.16 -27.91
CA ILE A 301 13.36 14.67 -27.98
C ILE A 301 12.73 15.04 -29.32
N LEU A 302 12.89 16.30 -29.76
CA LEU A 302 12.41 16.75 -31.07
C LEU A 302 13.05 15.94 -32.20
N ALA A 303 14.37 15.68 -32.12
CA ALA A 303 15.06 14.85 -33.09
C ALA A 303 14.55 13.40 -33.10
N CYS A 304 14.27 12.80 -31.94
CA CYS A 304 13.67 11.48 -31.82
C CYS A 304 12.28 11.45 -32.46
N ILE A 305 11.42 12.44 -32.18
CA ILE A 305 10.05 12.52 -32.73
C ILE A 305 10.09 12.65 -34.26
N VAL A 306 10.95 13.53 -34.78
CA VAL A 306 11.15 13.71 -36.23
C VAL A 306 11.69 12.43 -36.86
N SER A 307 12.68 11.78 -36.24
CA SER A 307 13.28 10.52 -36.72
C SER A 307 12.35 9.32 -36.63
N SER A 308 11.28 9.41 -35.84
CA SER A 308 10.28 8.36 -35.68
C SER A 308 9.15 8.43 -36.72
N ASN A 309 9.10 9.47 -37.57
CA ASN A 309 7.98 9.76 -38.48
C ASN A 309 6.61 9.75 -37.75
N ILE A 310 6.57 10.15 -36.48
CA ILE A 310 5.33 10.26 -35.69
C ILE A 310 4.64 11.54 -36.13
N PHE A 311 3.87 11.49 -37.21
CA PHE A 311 2.88 12.51 -37.51
C PHE A 311 1.72 12.32 -36.54
N ILE A 312 1.71 13.10 -35.45
CA ILE A 312 0.52 13.24 -34.61
C ILE A 312 -0.54 13.90 -35.50
N SER A 313 -1.51 13.12 -35.98
CA SER A 313 -2.61 13.66 -36.76
C SER A 313 -3.40 14.64 -35.88
N PRO A 314 -3.83 15.81 -36.38
CA PRO A 314 -4.49 16.84 -35.55
C PRO A 314 -5.74 16.36 -34.80
N GLY A 315 -6.33 15.23 -35.20
CA GLY A 315 -7.49 14.59 -34.54
C GLY A 315 -7.16 13.53 -33.48
N SER A 316 -5.88 13.22 -33.24
CA SER A 316 -5.44 12.20 -32.26
C SER A 316 -5.14 12.77 -30.87
N LEU A 317 -5.20 14.09 -30.71
CA LEU A 317 -5.22 14.74 -29.40
C LEU A 317 -6.61 14.50 -28.79
N LYS A 318 -6.79 13.39 -28.08
CA LYS A 318 -7.97 13.20 -27.22
C LYS A 318 -7.93 14.33 -26.20
N ALA A 319 -8.82 15.31 -26.36
CA ALA A 319 -9.04 16.35 -25.38
C ALA A 319 -9.51 15.69 -24.08
N ALA A 320 -8.61 15.54 -23.11
CA ALA A 320 -8.98 15.12 -21.78
C ALA A 320 -9.96 16.17 -21.22
N SER A 321 -11.14 15.70 -20.81
CA SER A 321 -12.12 16.51 -20.10
C SER A 321 -11.49 17.06 -18.80
N PRO A 322 -11.68 18.34 -18.42
CA PRO A 322 -10.99 18.96 -17.28
C PRO A 322 -11.42 18.47 -15.89
N SER A 323 -12.14 17.36 -15.76
CA SER A 323 -12.98 17.09 -14.59
C SER A 323 -12.50 16.02 -13.61
N ASN A 324 -11.34 15.38 -13.80
CA ASN A 324 -10.82 14.39 -12.84
C ASN A 324 -9.39 14.75 -12.41
N TRP A 325 -9.29 15.77 -11.56
CA TRP A 325 -8.21 15.98 -10.59
C TRP A 325 -8.86 16.11 -9.21
#